data_AF-A0AB37CB93-F1
#
_entry.id   AF-A0AB37CB93-F1
#
_cell.length_a   1.000
_cell.length_b   1.000
_cell.length_c   1.000
_cell.angle_alpha   90.00
_cell.angle_beta   90.00
_cell.angle_gamma   90.00
#
_symmetry.space_group_name_H-M   'P 1'
#
loop_
_entity.id
_entity.type
_entity.pdbx_description
1 polymer ?
#
loop_
_entity_poly.entity_id
_entity_poly.type
_entity_poly.pdbx_seq_one_letter_code
_entity_poly.pdbx_strand_id
1 'polypeptide(L)'
;MKRKGYLNILLGGILASSLLLNTTIYAIDNTNKNDLSNNSVQIDNKEKNNNDSVKENISNNAKVSDTLNEKENSNVSNDSKAVDKIKSGWQEIEGNWYYFNSNGNMKTGWEEINGYWYYFNNDGIMQTGWQEIGGKWYYFRPDGNMRVGWEQINGYWYYFGSDGSMQTGWQEVGGIWYYFRPDGNMRIGWEEINGYWYYFNGDGVMQTGWQEIGGVWYYFRPDGNMRIGWEEINGYWYYFGSNGAMQTGWQELGGTWYYFRTDGNMKVGWEEIDGKWYYFATDGVLETNKVVGDWYVNNDGVGNQIVTEGVYGKSGKGRDLEYYRIGHGKKVLFSVFGVHGYEDAWSGDSQELKIIAEKSVNRLRSEYNTKGIDLSEWSVYIIPSANPDGRIDGWTNNGPGRTTVTTKNDINRSFPTGFTPFYSARNYTGPTALGSPEAKALYGFINKTMEGATEKVLLDVHGWENKTIGNPSIAKYFDNEFGFRNINKYPGGFVITYGNAIGAKSVLVEFPVPYSHQDILRRDFSGKFANGLVNILLNN
;
A
#
# COMPACT_ATOMS: atom_id res chain seq x y z
N MET A 1 -10.09 55.35 7.89
CA MET A 1 -11.36 55.59 7.15
C MET A 1 -12.24 54.34 7.22
N LYS A 2 -13.44 54.33 6.60
CA LYS A 2 -14.48 53.29 6.75
C LYS A 2 -14.47 52.25 5.60
N ARG A 3 -14.63 50.95 5.91
CA ARG A 3 -15.32 49.88 5.11
C ARG A 3 -14.71 49.52 3.70
N LYS A 4 -14.92 48.34 3.07
CA LYS A 4 -15.76 47.14 3.34
C LYS A 4 -15.31 45.88 2.51
N GLY A 5 -15.56 44.66 3.02
CA GLY A 5 -15.78 43.39 2.26
C GLY A 5 -14.54 42.60 1.77
N TYR A 6 -14.48 41.26 1.71
CA TYR A 6 -15.38 40.13 2.08
C TYR A 6 -14.50 38.99 2.71
N LEU A 7 -14.88 38.18 3.71
CA LEU A 7 -15.71 36.94 3.71
C LEU A 7 -15.29 35.88 2.66
N ASN A 8 -15.13 34.57 2.93
CA ASN A 8 -15.52 33.65 4.04
C ASN A 8 -14.26 33.01 4.71
N ILE A 9 -14.19 32.47 5.93
CA ILE A 9 -15.06 31.68 6.83
C ILE A 9 -15.18 30.18 6.49
N LEU A 10 -14.51 29.31 7.27
CA LEU A 10 -15.05 28.05 7.80
C LEU A 10 -14.20 27.54 9.00
N LEU A 11 -14.78 27.41 10.20
CA LEU A 11 -14.15 26.74 11.37
C LEU A 11 -15.16 26.52 12.52
N GLY A 12 -15.19 25.32 13.14
CA GLY A 12 -15.83 25.08 14.44
C GLY A 12 -16.78 23.87 14.55
N GLY A 13 -16.68 23.12 15.66
CA GLY A 13 -17.55 21.99 16.02
C GLY A 13 -16.96 20.60 15.71
N ILE A 14 -16.68 19.63 16.60
CA ILE A 14 -16.40 19.46 18.05
C ILE A 14 -16.82 18.01 18.41
N LEU A 15 -15.81 17.17 18.70
CA LEU A 15 -15.75 16.03 19.65
C LEU A 15 -16.99 15.19 20.02
N ALA A 16 -16.87 13.87 19.77
CA ALA A 16 -17.13 12.79 20.76
C ALA A 16 -16.41 11.50 20.28
N SER A 17 -15.21 11.13 20.74
CA SER A 17 -14.84 10.56 22.06
C SER A 17 -15.23 9.09 22.29
N SER A 18 -14.39 8.15 21.85
CA SER A 18 -14.04 6.97 22.65
C SER A 18 -12.72 6.35 22.16
N LEU A 19 -11.73 6.27 23.07
CA LEU A 19 -10.52 5.47 22.89
C LEU A 19 -10.58 4.35 23.94
N LEU A 20 -10.54 3.10 23.52
CA LEU A 20 -10.25 1.99 24.42
C LEU A 20 -8.77 1.63 24.30
N LEU A 21 -8.01 1.90 25.35
CA LEU A 21 -6.69 1.30 25.51
C LEU A 21 -6.88 -0.19 25.81
N ASN A 22 -6.01 -1.03 25.26
CA ASN A 22 -5.72 -2.32 25.84
C ASN A 22 -4.20 -2.42 26.04
N THR A 23 -3.76 -2.44 27.29
CA THR A 23 -2.35 -2.43 27.67
C THR A 23 -1.86 -3.85 27.97
N THR A 24 -0.78 -4.26 27.30
CA THR A 24 -0.09 -5.52 27.61
C THR A 24 0.48 -5.48 29.03
N ILE A 25 0.18 -6.50 29.84
CA ILE A 25 0.84 -6.73 31.13
C ILE A 25 1.35 -8.17 31.18
N TYR A 26 2.62 -8.32 31.53
CA TYR A 26 3.27 -9.59 31.84
C TYR A 26 2.94 -10.03 33.27
N ALA A 27 2.81 -11.34 33.49
CA ALA A 27 2.95 -11.96 34.81
C ALA A 27 3.60 -13.35 34.65
N ILE A 28 4.44 -13.74 35.61
CA ILE A 28 5.27 -14.96 35.59
C ILE A 28 5.22 -15.57 37.01
N ASP A 29 5.17 -16.91 37.09
CA ASP A 29 5.45 -17.73 38.29
C ASP A 29 4.48 -17.61 39.52
N ASN A 30 4.37 -18.58 40.44
CA ASN A 30 4.98 -19.92 40.54
C ASN A 30 4.17 -20.91 41.41
N THR A 31 4.30 -22.23 41.18
CA THR A 31 4.02 -23.36 42.10
C THR A 31 2.59 -23.51 42.71
N ASN A 32 2.03 -24.67 43.05
CA ASN A 32 2.63 -25.91 43.58
C ASN A 32 1.70 -27.15 43.47
N LYS A 33 2.30 -28.34 43.66
CA LYS A 33 1.78 -29.73 43.66
C LYS A 33 0.40 -30.02 44.31
N ASN A 34 -0.32 -31.03 43.80
CA ASN A 34 -0.39 -32.38 44.44
C ASN A 34 -1.18 -33.44 43.64
N ASP A 35 -0.81 -34.70 43.90
CA ASP A 35 -1.11 -35.98 43.22
C ASP A 35 -2.54 -36.55 43.33
N LEU A 36 -2.74 -37.71 42.67
CA LEU A 36 -3.82 -38.72 42.80
C LEU A 36 -5.18 -38.41 42.12
N SER A 37 -5.92 -39.37 41.57
CA SER A 37 -5.62 -40.76 41.17
C SER A 37 -6.71 -41.36 40.24
N ASN A 38 -6.39 -42.47 39.59
CA ASN A 38 -7.28 -43.35 38.80
C ASN A 38 -8.74 -43.48 39.30
N ASN A 39 -9.68 -43.56 38.36
CA ASN A 39 -10.36 -44.85 38.09
C ASN A 39 -11.20 -44.84 36.80
N SER A 40 -10.97 -45.84 35.95
CA SER A 40 -11.86 -46.25 34.88
C SER A 40 -12.57 -47.55 35.28
N VAL A 41 -13.90 -47.61 35.11
CA VAL A 41 -14.66 -48.88 35.16
C VAL A 41 -15.70 -48.87 34.05
N GLN A 42 -15.69 -49.96 33.28
CA GLN A 42 -16.63 -50.31 32.21
C GLN A 42 -17.58 -51.40 32.74
N ILE A 43 -18.88 -51.31 32.46
CA ILE A 43 -19.81 -52.44 32.58
C ILE A 43 -20.79 -52.43 31.40
N ASP A 44 -20.95 -53.59 30.77
CA ASP A 44 -21.83 -53.86 29.62
C ASP A 44 -23.11 -54.63 30.02
N ASN A 45 -23.98 -54.84 29.03
CA ASN A 45 -24.96 -55.95 28.89
C ASN A 45 -26.39 -55.88 29.48
N LYS A 46 -27.34 -55.61 28.54
CA LYS A 46 -28.39 -56.55 28.04
C LYS A 46 -29.68 -56.90 28.82
N GLU A 47 -30.77 -56.81 28.02
CA GLU A 47 -31.89 -57.76 27.82
C GLU A 47 -33.07 -57.89 28.83
N LYS A 48 -34.21 -57.31 28.40
CA LYS A 48 -35.50 -57.98 28.05
C LYS A 48 -36.67 -58.14 29.04
N ASN A 49 -37.85 -57.98 28.41
CA ASN A 49 -39.16 -58.62 28.61
C ASN A 49 -40.16 -58.12 29.68
N ASN A 50 -41.24 -57.52 29.14
CA ASN A 50 -42.68 -57.83 29.34
C ASN A 50 -43.26 -58.05 30.76
N ASN A 51 -44.30 -57.28 31.12
CA ASN A 51 -45.70 -57.75 30.92
C ASN A 51 -46.77 -56.68 31.19
N ASP A 52 -48.00 -56.97 30.77
CA ASP A 52 -49.18 -56.10 30.73
C ASP A 52 -49.76 -55.68 32.09
N SER A 53 -50.56 -54.60 32.08
CA SER A 53 -51.88 -54.61 32.76
C SER A 53 -52.85 -53.60 32.12
N VAL A 54 -54.15 -53.94 32.11
CA VAL A 54 -55.23 -53.24 31.39
C VAL A 54 -56.41 -52.93 32.32
N LYS A 55 -57.02 -51.74 32.17
CA LYS A 55 -58.46 -51.38 32.33
C LYS A 55 -58.62 -49.86 32.04
N GLU A 56 -59.60 -49.37 31.27
CA GLU A 56 -61.07 -49.34 31.48
C GLU A 56 -61.50 -48.56 32.75
N ASN A 57 -62.63 -47.83 32.84
CA ASN A 57 -63.79 -47.54 31.95
C ASN A 57 -64.49 -46.23 32.46
N ILE A 58 -65.51 -45.54 31.90
CA ILE A 58 -66.43 -45.67 30.74
C ILE A 58 -67.12 -44.29 30.49
N SER A 59 -67.63 -43.97 29.28
CA SER A 59 -68.97 -43.34 29.09
C SER A 59 -69.37 -43.16 27.61
N ASN A 60 -70.68 -43.23 27.32
CA ASN A 60 -71.30 -43.16 25.98
C ASN A 60 -72.47 -42.17 25.95
N ASN A 61 -72.74 -41.53 24.79
CA ASN A 61 -74.08 -41.22 24.19
C ASN A 61 -73.98 -40.06 23.16
N ALA A 62 -74.82 -39.94 22.12
CA ALA A 62 -75.79 -40.88 21.52
C ALA A 62 -76.30 -40.39 20.14
N LYS A 63 -76.76 -41.35 19.30
CA LYS A 63 -77.87 -41.28 18.30
C LYS A 63 -77.77 -40.30 17.10
N VAL A 64 -77.85 -40.77 15.83
CA VAL A 64 -79.04 -41.29 15.06
C VAL A 64 -79.96 -40.12 14.64
N SER A 65 -80.33 -39.92 13.36
CA SER A 65 -80.06 -40.66 12.09
C SER A 65 -80.12 -39.67 10.86
N ASP A 66 -80.44 -39.94 9.58
CA ASP A 66 -81.15 -41.04 8.89
C ASP A 66 -80.78 -41.17 7.37
N THR A 67 -81.73 -41.56 6.51
CA THR A 67 -81.55 -42.18 5.17
C THR A 67 -82.21 -41.42 4.01
N LEU A 68 -81.91 -41.82 2.76
CA LEU A 68 -82.81 -42.45 1.76
C LEU A 68 -82.04 -42.62 0.41
N ASN A 69 -81.97 -43.80 -0.26
CA ASN A 69 -82.97 -44.60 -1.02
C ASN A 69 -83.29 -44.02 -2.43
N GLU A 70 -83.56 -44.78 -3.50
CA GLU A 70 -83.74 -46.25 -3.76
C GLU A 70 -82.91 -46.68 -5.03
N LYS A 71 -83.05 -47.74 -5.88
CA LYS A 71 -83.81 -49.02 -6.12
C LYS A 71 -83.10 -49.75 -7.32
N GLU A 72 -83.34 -50.98 -7.84
CA GLU A 72 -84.09 -52.22 -7.52
C GLU A 72 -83.53 -53.44 -8.33
N ASN A 73 -84.07 -54.65 -8.11
CA ASN A 73 -84.38 -55.81 -9.02
C ASN A 73 -83.74 -55.98 -10.44
N SER A 74 -83.49 -57.19 -10.97
CA SER A 74 -83.60 -58.59 -10.45
C SER A 74 -83.04 -59.66 -11.44
N ASN A 75 -83.03 -60.94 -11.02
CA ASN A 75 -83.07 -62.19 -11.83
C ASN A 75 -81.81 -62.79 -12.52
N VAL A 76 -81.04 -63.56 -11.73
CA VAL A 76 -80.83 -65.04 -11.85
C VAL A 76 -80.27 -65.70 -13.14
N SER A 77 -79.21 -66.49 -12.93
CA SER A 77 -78.66 -67.61 -13.75
C SER A 77 -77.87 -67.25 -15.03
N ASN A 78 -76.86 -68.02 -15.47
CA ASN A 78 -76.27 -69.24 -14.89
C ASN A 78 -74.75 -69.37 -15.14
N ASP A 79 -74.09 -70.15 -14.27
CA ASP A 79 -72.71 -70.68 -14.28
C ASP A 79 -71.83 -70.50 -15.55
N SER A 80 -70.64 -69.89 -15.39
CA SER A 80 -69.39 -70.50 -15.87
C SER A 80 -68.12 -69.91 -15.23
N LYS A 81 -67.11 -70.79 -15.08
CA LYS A 81 -65.68 -70.54 -14.78
C LYS A 81 -65.31 -70.09 -13.36
N ALA A 82 -64.20 -70.64 -12.88
CA ALA A 82 -63.55 -70.18 -11.66
C ALA A 82 -63.06 -68.74 -11.83
N VAL A 83 -63.42 -67.87 -10.90
CA VAL A 83 -62.81 -66.54 -10.79
C VAL A 83 -61.45 -66.73 -10.12
N ASP A 84 -60.38 -66.67 -10.93
CA ASP A 84 -59.03 -66.51 -10.39
C ASP A 84 -59.01 -65.33 -9.42
N LYS A 85 -58.45 -65.55 -8.24
CA LYS A 85 -58.43 -64.55 -7.16
C LYS A 85 -57.69 -63.31 -7.66
N ILE A 86 -58.44 -62.25 -7.98
CA ILE A 86 -57.90 -60.99 -8.52
C ILE A 86 -56.76 -60.51 -7.64
N LYS A 87 -55.54 -60.57 -8.19
CA LYS A 87 -54.32 -60.17 -7.48
C LYS A 87 -54.10 -58.68 -7.67
N SER A 88 -54.65 -57.89 -6.76
CA SER A 88 -54.32 -56.46 -6.64
C SER A 88 -52.98 -56.25 -5.94
N GLY A 89 -52.40 -55.07 -6.12
CA GLY A 89 -51.08 -54.70 -5.62
C GLY A 89 -49.95 -55.09 -6.57
N TRP A 90 -48.73 -55.12 -6.02
CA TRP A 90 -47.52 -55.53 -6.72
C TRP A 90 -47.51 -57.01 -7.07
N GLN A 91 -47.07 -57.36 -8.28
CA GLN A 91 -46.87 -58.72 -8.75
C GLN A 91 -45.55 -58.82 -9.54
N GLU A 92 -44.77 -59.87 -9.29
CA GLU A 92 -43.64 -60.27 -10.12
C GLU A 92 -44.10 -61.35 -11.10
N ILE A 93 -43.87 -61.15 -12.40
CA ILE A 93 -44.23 -62.07 -13.47
C ILE A 93 -43.04 -62.16 -14.43
N GLU A 94 -42.48 -63.36 -14.61
CA GLU A 94 -41.33 -63.62 -15.50
C GLU A 94 -40.11 -62.70 -15.22
N GLY A 95 -39.90 -62.33 -13.96
CA GLY A 95 -38.81 -61.44 -13.50
C GLY A 95 -39.08 -59.94 -13.67
N ASN A 96 -40.26 -59.56 -14.17
CA ASN A 96 -40.70 -58.18 -14.33
C ASN A 96 -41.74 -57.81 -13.25
N TRP A 97 -41.68 -56.58 -12.74
CA TRP A 97 -42.64 -56.08 -11.74
C TRP A 97 -43.79 -55.32 -12.39
N TYR A 98 -45.01 -55.60 -11.94
CA TYR A 98 -46.26 -55.02 -12.37
C TYR A 98 -47.06 -54.55 -11.16
N TYR A 99 -47.96 -53.57 -11.34
CA TYR A 99 -48.90 -53.16 -10.30
C TYR A 99 -50.34 -53.18 -10.82
N PHE A 100 -51.22 -53.85 -10.08
CA PHE A 100 -52.64 -54.00 -10.39
C PHE A 100 -53.48 -53.24 -9.37
N ASN A 101 -54.45 -52.45 -9.81
CA ASN A 101 -55.33 -51.72 -8.89
C ASN A 101 -56.32 -52.66 -8.16
N SER A 102 -57.15 -52.10 -7.27
CA SER A 102 -58.18 -52.83 -6.50
C SER A 102 -59.16 -53.66 -7.36
N ASN A 103 -59.31 -53.29 -8.64
CA ASN A 103 -60.26 -53.89 -9.57
C ASN A 103 -59.59 -54.91 -10.51
N GLY A 104 -58.28 -55.14 -10.37
CA GLY A 104 -57.49 -56.04 -11.23
C GLY A 104 -56.97 -55.40 -12.51
N ASN A 105 -57.08 -54.08 -12.69
CA ASN A 105 -56.53 -53.41 -13.87
C ASN A 105 -55.03 -53.12 -13.65
N MET A 106 -54.20 -53.56 -14.59
CA MET A 106 -52.78 -53.23 -14.67
C MET A 106 -52.57 -51.71 -14.83
N LYS A 107 -51.51 -51.17 -14.21
CA LYS A 107 -51.08 -49.78 -14.40
C LYS A 107 -50.02 -49.65 -15.50
N THR A 108 -50.05 -48.52 -16.17
CA THR A 108 -49.11 -48.07 -17.22
C THR A 108 -48.88 -46.57 -17.04
N GLY A 109 -47.69 -46.06 -17.36
CA GLY A 109 -47.32 -44.67 -17.11
C GLY A 109 -46.97 -44.40 -15.63
N TRP A 110 -47.15 -43.15 -15.21
CA TRP A 110 -46.86 -42.69 -13.85
C TRP A 110 -47.93 -43.13 -12.84
N GLU A 111 -47.52 -43.69 -11.70
CA GLU A 111 -48.39 -44.03 -10.57
C GLU A 111 -47.69 -43.67 -9.25
N GLU A 112 -48.43 -43.05 -8.32
CA GLU A 112 -47.99 -42.89 -6.92
C GLU A 112 -48.49 -44.06 -6.08
N ILE A 113 -47.58 -44.81 -5.44
CA ILE A 113 -47.89 -45.97 -4.62
C ILE A 113 -47.19 -45.80 -3.26
N ASN A 114 -47.99 -45.75 -2.18
CA ASN A 114 -47.52 -45.58 -0.80
C ASN A 114 -46.60 -44.35 -0.57
N GLY A 115 -46.81 -43.26 -1.31
CA GLY A 115 -46.01 -42.02 -1.21
C GLY A 115 -44.73 -42.00 -2.05
N TYR A 116 -44.54 -43.00 -2.91
CA TYR A 116 -43.43 -43.05 -3.88
C TYR A 116 -43.96 -43.07 -5.31
N TRP A 117 -43.27 -42.39 -6.22
CA TRP A 117 -43.59 -42.39 -7.65
C TRP A 117 -42.86 -43.50 -8.38
N TYR A 118 -43.61 -44.21 -9.22
CA TYR A 118 -43.14 -45.27 -10.10
C TYR A 118 -43.54 -44.94 -11.54
N TYR A 119 -42.82 -45.48 -12.51
CA TYR A 119 -43.20 -45.43 -13.92
C TYR A 119 -43.25 -46.83 -14.51
N PHE A 120 -44.37 -47.17 -15.14
CA PHE A 120 -44.60 -48.41 -15.84
C PHE A 120 -44.60 -48.15 -17.35
N ASN A 121 -43.99 -49.01 -18.16
CA ASN A 121 -44.04 -48.85 -19.61
C ASN A 121 -45.45 -49.18 -20.17
N ASN A 122 -45.61 -49.13 -21.50
CA ASN A 122 -46.89 -49.44 -22.16
C ASN A 122 -47.37 -50.88 -21.93
N ASP A 123 -46.45 -51.81 -21.66
CA ASP A 123 -46.72 -53.22 -21.36
C ASP A 123 -46.97 -53.46 -19.86
N GLY A 124 -46.92 -52.41 -19.03
CA GLY A 124 -47.14 -52.47 -17.58
C GLY A 124 -45.92 -52.86 -16.75
N ILE A 125 -44.73 -52.95 -17.36
CA ILE A 125 -43.47 -53.30 -16.67
C ILE A 125 -42.93 -52.06 -15.95
N MET A 126 -42.68 -52.19 -14.65
CA MET A 126 -42.02 -51.18 -13.81
C MET A 126 -40.62 -50.88 -14.33
N GLN A 127 -40.32 -49.62 -14.56
CA GLN A 127 -39.01 -49.17 -15.02
C GLN A 127 -38.06 -48.91 -13.85
N THR A 128 -36.78 -49.12 -14.09
CA THR A 128 -35.67 -48.85 -13.16
C THR A 128 -34.54 -48.14 -13.92
N GLY A 129 -33.58 -47.57 -13.18
CA GLY A 129 -32.45 -46.84 -13.75
C GLY A 129 -32.84 -45.50 -14.39
N TRP A 130 -32.03 -45.06 -15.34
CA TRP A 130 -32.24 -43.83 -16.10
C TRP A 130 -33.34 -44.01 -17.16
N GLN A 131 -34.28 -43.08 -17.20
CA GLN A 131 -35.41 -43.07 -18.14
C GLN A 131 -35.65 -41.67 -18.68
N GLU A 132 -35.83 -41.53 -20.00
CA GLU A 132 -36.26 -40.28 -20.64
C GLU A 132 -37.77 -40.33 -20.87
N ILE A 133 -38.52 -39.47 -20.18
CA ILE A 133 -39.98 -39.45 -20.19
C ILE A 133 -40.45 -38.03 -20.52
N GLY A 134 -41.01 -37.85 -21.72
CA GLY A 134 -41.52 -36.54 -22.17
C GLY A 134 -40.43 -35.47 -22.37
N GLY A 135 -39.21 -35.87 -22.73
CA GLY A 135 -38.06 -34.95 -22.89
C GLY A 135 -37.39 -34.52 -21.59
N LYS A 136 -37.69 -35.21 -20.47
CA LYS A 136 -37.04 -35.05 -19.17
C LYS A 136 -36.40 -36.36 -18.75
N TRP A 137 -35.21 -36.30 -18.15
CA TRP A 137 -34.55 -37.45 -17.55
C TRP A 137 -34.99 -37.64 -16.10
N TYR A 138 -35.23 -38.90 -15.73
CA TYR A 138 -35.57 -39.34 -14.38
C TYR A 138 -34.66 -40.52 -14.02
N TYR A 139 -34.42 -40.72 -12.72
CA TYR A 139 -33.76 -41.92 -12.22
C TYR A 139 -34.65 -42.64 -11.22
N PHE A 140 -34.91 -43.92 -11.50
CA PHE A 140 -35.62 -44.84 -10.63
C PHE A 140 -34.61 -45.80 -10.00
N ARG A 141 -34.67 -46.00 -8.68
CA ARG A 141 -33.82 -46.96 -7.99
C ARG A 141 -34.15 -48.43 -8.39
N PRO A 142 -33.31 -49.41 -8.02
CA PRO A 142 -33.58 -50.83 -8.29
C PRO A 142 -34.89 -51.38 -7.68
N ASP A 143 -35.47 -50.66 -6.70
CA ASP A 143 -36.77 -50.93 -6.10
C ASP A 143 -37.94 -50.25 -6.85
N GLY A 144 -37.67 -49.55 -7.96
CA GLY A 144 -38.64 -48.80 -8.76
C GLY A 144 -38.91 -47.36 -8.29
N ASN A 145 -38.34 -46.92 -7.16
CA ASN A 145 -38.64 -45.61 -6.59
C ASN A 145 -37.96 -44.47 -7.38
N MET A 146 -38.75 -43.53 -7.91
CA MET A 146 -38.25 -42.28 -8.50
C MET A 146 -37.44 -41.47 -7.47
N ARG A 147 -36.33 -40.86 -7.91
CA ARG A 147 -35.52 -39.99 -7.05
C ARG A 147 -35.92 -38.52 -7.15
N VAL A 148 -35.79 -37.86 -6.00
CA VAL A 148 -35.92 -36.42 -5.77
C VAL A 148 -34.76 -36.00 -4.86
N GLY A 149 -34.27 -34.77 -5.03
CA GLY A 149 -33.08 -34.28 -4.35
C GLY A 149 -31.79 -34.96 -4.84
N TRP A 150 -30.78 -35.01 -3.97
CA TRP A 150 -29.47 -35.56 -4.28
C TRP A 150 -29.46 -37.09 -4.44
N GLU A 151 -28.72 -37.59 -5.43
CA GLU A 151 -28.36 -39.00 -5.59
C GLU A 151 -26.95 -39.12 -6.18
N GLN A 152 -26.15 -40.08 -5.69
CA GLN A 152 -24.88 -40.44 -6.32
C GLN A 152 -25.08 -41.69 -7.19
N ILE A 153 -24.77 -41.58 -8.48
CA ILE A 153 -24.98 -42.65 -9.48
C ILE A 153 -23.66 -42.83 -10.24
N ASN A 154 -23.14 -44.07 -10.27
CA ASN A 154 -21.86 -44.43 -10.91
C ASN A 154 -20.66 -43.54 -10.50
N GLY A 155 -20.68 -43.01 -9.28
CA GLY A 155 -19.64 -42.13 -8.72
C GLY A 155 -19.91 -40.63 -8.87
N TYR A 156 -20.81 -40.22 -9.77
CA TYR A 156 -21.16 -38.82 -9.98
C TYR A 156 -22.37 -38.41 -9.16
N TRP A 157 -22.42 -37.15 -8.73
CA TRP A 157 -23.58 -36.57 -8.06
C TRP A 157 -24.54 -35.93 -9.05
N TYR A 158 -25.82 -36.21 -8.86
CA TYR A 158 -26.95 -35.66 -9.58
C TYR A 158 -27.93 -35.03 -8.59
N TYR A 159 -28.70 -34.05 -9.06
CA TYR A 159 -29.80 -33.48 -8.29
C TYR A 159 -31.10 -33.54 -9.11
N PHE A 160 -32.14 -34.10 -8.51
CA PHE A 160 -33.46 -34.24 -9.09
C PHE A 160 -34.42 -33.23 -8.46
N GLY A 161 -35.26 -32.59 -9.26
CA GLY A 161 -36.26 -31.62 -8.81
C GLY A 161 -37.32 -32.26 -7.90
N SER A 162 -38.21 -31.43 -7.35
CA SER A 162 -39.38 -31.91 -6.61
C SER A 162 -40.37 -32.70 -7.48
N ASP A 163 -40.30 -32.53 -8.81
CA ASP A 163 -41.02 -33.33 -9.81
C ASP A 163 -40.24 -34.59 -10.25
N GLY A 164 -39.07 -34.85 -9.66
CA GLY A 164 -38.18 -35.95 -10.00
C GLY A 164 -37.33 -35.78 -11.26
N SER A 165 -37.43 -34.64 -11.97
CA SER A 165 -36.66 -34.41 -13.18
C SER A 165 -35.20 -34.04 -12.87
N MET A 166 -34.25 -34.62 -13.59
CA MET A 166 -32.82 -34.35 -13.47
C MET A 166 -32.54 -32.87 -13.78
N GLN A 167 -31.87 -32.18 -12.87
CA GLN A 167 -31.51 -30.79 -13.05
C GLN A 167 -30.18 -30.64 -13.80
N THR A 168 -30.07 -29.55 -14.55
CA THR A 168 -28.87 -29.15 -15.30
C THR A 168 -28.64 -27.64 -15.13
N GLY A 169 -27.43 -27.17 -15.43
CA GLY A 169 -27.04 -25.77 -15.29
C GLY A 169 -26.84 -25.35 -13.83
N TRP A 170 -26.98 -24.05 -13.59
CA TRP A 170 -26.89 -23.45 -12.27
C TRP A 170 -28.12 -23.79 -11.40
N GLN A 171 -27.87 -24.23 -10.17
CA GLN A 171 -28.91 -24.59 -9.20
C GLN A 171 -28.54 -24.07 -7.81
N GLU A 172 -29.50 -23.44 -7.14
CA GLU A 172 -29.37 -23.02 -5.73
C GLU A 172 -30.10 -24.02 -4.84
N VAL A 173 -29.35 -24.75 -4.01
CA VAL A 173 -29.88 -25.78 -3.12
C VAL A 173 -29.56 -25.40 -1.68
N GLY A 174 -30.57 -24.96 -0.93
CA GLY A 174 -30.43 -24.56 0.47
C GLY A 174 -29.63 -23.27 0.70
N GLY A 175 -29.62 -22.35 -0.28
CA GLY A 175 -28.79 -21.13 -0.24
C GLY A 175 -27.35 -21.32 -0.71
N ILE A 176 -27.05 -22.47 -1.33
CA ILE A 176 -25.71 -22.85 -1.81
C ILE A 176 -25.79 -23.10 -3.32
N TRP A 177 -24.86 -22.52 -4.08
CA TRP A 177 -24.80 -22.65 -5.54
C TRP A 177 -23.96 -23.85 -5.99
N TYR A 178 -24.54 -24.62 -6.91
CA TYR A 178 -23.94 -25.76 -7.59
C TYR A 178 -24.13 -25.58 -9.10
N TYR A 179 -23.26 -26.21 -9.90
CA TYR A 179 -23.44 -26.32 -11.34
C TYR A 179 -23.43 -27.77 -11.80
N PHE A 180 -24.46 -28.13 -12.57
CA PHE A 180 -24.61 -29.44 -13.20
C PHE A 180 -24.40 -29.29 -14.71
N ARG A 181 -23.60 -30.16 -15.32
CA ARG A 181 -23.40 -30.16 -16.78
C ARG A 181 -24.69 -30.59 -17.53
N PRO A 182 -24.73 -30.44 -18.87
CA PRO A 182 -25.86 -30.91 -19.69
C PRO A 182 -26.15 -32.43 -19.60
N ASP A 183 -25.19 -33.21 -19.10
CA ASP A 183 -25.33 -34.64 -18.79
C ASP A 183 -25.83 -34.92 -17.35
N GLY A 184 -26.18 -33.87 -16.59
CA GLY A 184 -26.63 -33.94 -15.22
C GLY A 184 -25.53 -34.04 -14.16
N ASN A 185 -24.26 -34.13 -14.54
CA ASN A 185 -23.15 -34.33 -13.60
C ASN A 185 -22.82 -33.03 -12.84
N MET A 186 -22.88 -33.06 -11.51
CA MET A 186 -22.37 -31.99 -10.64
C MET A 186 -20.88 -31.74 -10.90
N ARG A 187 -20.47 -30.46 -10.93
CA ARG A 187 -19.08 -30.06 -11.11
C ARG A 187 -18.34 -29.85 -9.79
N ILE A 188 -17.08 -30.25 -9.81
CA ILE A 188 -16.05 -30.03 -8.80
C ILE A 188 -14.78 -29.53 -9.51
N GLY A 189 -13.98 -28.74 -8.82
CA GLY A 189 -12.82 -28.05 -9.39
C GLY A 189 -13.18 -26.92 -10.34
N TRP A 190 -12.30 -26.64 -11.29
CA TRP A 190 -12.47 -25.58 -12.28
C TRP A 190 -13.51 -25.91 -13.36
N GLU A 191 -14.32 -24.92 -13.74
CA GLU A 191 -15.20 -24.97 -14.90
C GLU A 191 -15.28 -23.59 -15.59
N GLU A 192 -15.25 -23.57 -16.92
CA GLU A 192 -15.58 -22.37 -17.71
C GLU A 192 -17.06 -22.41 -18.09
N ILE A 193 -17.81 -21.37 -17.72
CA ILE A 193 -19.25 -21.26 -17.96
C ILE A 193 -19.52 -19.89 -18.59
N ASN A 194 -20.01 -19.88 -19.83
CA ASN A 194 -20.33 -18.67 -20.60
C ASN A 194 -19.16 -17.66 -20.74
N GLY A 195 -17.92 -18.14 -20.82
CA GLY A 195 -16.71 -17.31 -20.95
C GLY A 195 -16.11 -16.80 -19.63
N TYR A 196 -16.62 -17.27 -18.50
CA TYR A 196 -16.08 -16.96 -17.16
C TYR A 196 -15.66 -18.24 -16.43
N TRP A 197 -14.59 -18.14 -15.64
CA TRP A 197 -14.11 -19.27 -14.82
C TRP A 197 -14.70 -19.23 -13.42
N TYR A 198 -15.13 -20.41 -12.97
CA TYR A 198 -15.66 -20.68 -11.64
C TYR A 198 -14.84 -21.83 -11.02
N TYR A 199 -14.81 -21.89 -9.69
CA TYR A 199 -14.24 -23.02 -8.96
C TYR A 199 -15.25 -23.57 -7.96
N PHE A 200 -15.43 -24.89 -7.99
CA PHE A 200 -16.31 -25.64 -7.10
C PHE A 200 -15.43 -26.48 -6.16
N ASN A 201 -15.75 -26.54 -4.87
CA ASN A 201 -14.98 -27.35 -3.92
C ASN A 201 -15.23 -28.86 -4.12
N GLY A 202 -14.67 -29.71 -3.25
CA GLY A 202 -14.86 -31.17 -3.31
C GLY A 202 -16.32 -31.63 -3.16
N ASP A 203 -17.17 -30.82 -2.51
CA ASP A 203 -18.60 -31.06 -2.33
C ASP A 203 -19.46 -30.44 -3.44
N GLY A 204 -18.84 -29.82 -4.45
CA GLY A 204 -19.52 -29.13 -5.56
C GLY A 204 -20.01 -27.72 -5.27
N VAL A 205 -19.66 -27.15 -4.12
CA VAL A 205 -20.06 -25.79 -3.72
C VAL A 205 -19.25 -24.75 -4.48
N MET A 206 -19.92 -23.85 -5.19
CA MET A 206 -19.31 -22.69 -5.85
C MET A 206 -18.56 -21.81 -4.84
N GLN A 207 -17.29 -21.54 -5.08
CA GLN A 207 -16.47 -20.70 -4.22
C GLN A 207 -16.60 -19.21 -4.58
N THR A 208 -16.48 -18.36 -3.56
CA THR A 208 -16.42 -16.90 -3.67
C THR A 208 -15.29 -16.35 -2.79
N GLY A 209 -14.92 -15.09 -2.97
CA GLY A 209 -13.85 -14.43 -2.22
C GLY A 209 -12.46 -14.94 -2.58
N TRP A 210 -11.53 -14.77 -1.64
CA TRP A 210 -10.14 -15.23 -1.75
C TRP A 210 -10.04 -16.75 -1.58
N GLN A 211 -9.31 -17.41 -2.48
CA GLN A 211 -9.12 -18.86 -2.49
C GLN A 211 -7.67 -19.20 -2.85
N GLU A 212 -7.03 -20.08 -2.09
CA GLU A 212 -5.71 -20.64 -2.42
C GLU A 212 -5.89 -22.02 -3.06
N ILE A 213 -5.62 -22.13 -4.36
CA ILE A 213 -5.86 -23.33 -5.16
C ILE A 213 -4.51 -23.80 -5.70
N GLY A 214 -3.98 -24.90 -5.14
CA GLY A 214 -2.70 -25.47 -5.55
C GLY A 214 -1.46 -24.62 -5.22
N GLY A 215 -1.54 -23.77 -4.19
CA GLY A 215 -0.46 -22.83 -3.81
C GLY A 215 -0.47 -21.52 -4.61
N VAL A 216 -1.56 -21.24 -5.34
CA VAL A 216 -1.77 -20.00 -6.09
C VAL A 216 -3.03 -19.32 -5.58
N TRP A 217 -2.95 -18.01 -5.33
CA TRP A 217 -4.10 -17.22 -4.88
C TRP A 217 -4.94 -16.73 -6.05
N TYR A 218 -6.25 -16.87 -5.88
CA TYR A 218 -7.31 -16.42 -6.78
C TYR A 218 -8.34 -15.61 -6.01
N TYR A 219 -9.05 -14.73 -6.70
CA TYR A 219 -10.22 -14.05 -6.15
C TYR A 219 -11.43 -14.25 -7.06
N PHE A 220 -12.53 -14.70 -6.45
CA PHE A 220 -13.82 -14.89 -7.09
C PHE A 220 -14.78 -13.83 -6.54
N ARG A 221 -15.55 -13.17 -7.40
CA ARG A 221 -16.57 -12.21 -6.97
C ARG A 221 -17.75 -12.91 -6.25
N PRO A 222 -18.67 -12.17 -5.61
CA PRO A 222 -19.86 -12.74 -4.97
C PRO A 222 -20.81 -13.52 -5.90
N ASP A 223 -20.67 -13.33 -7.21
CA ASP A 223 -21.35 -14.07 -8.28
C ASP A 223 -20.60 -15.35 -8.72
N GLY A 224 -19.46 -15.67 -8.09
CA GLY A 224 -18.61 -16.81 -8.42
C GLY A 224 -17.60 -16.57 -9.55
N ASN A 225 -17.60 -15.40 -10.20
CA ASN A 225 -16.71 -15.13 -11.32
C ASN A 225 -15.26 -14.88 -10.86
N MET A 226 -14.32 -15.70 -11.33
CA MET A 226 -12.87 -15.48 -11.15
C MET A 226 -12.44 -14.14 -11.75
N ARG A 227 -11.57 -13.41 -11.06
CA ARG A 227 -11.03 -12.14 -11.55
C ARG A 227 -9.74 -12.29 -12.34
N ILE A 228 -9.61 -11.42 -13.33
CA ILE A 228 -8.44 -11.19 -14.18
C ILE A 228 -8.27 -9.67 -14.31
N GLY A 229 -7.03 -9.22 -14.48
CA GLY A 229 -6.68 -7.80 -14.49
C GLY A 229 -6.81 -7.15 -13.10
N TRP A 230 -7.03 -5.84 -13.09
CA TRP A 230 -7.17 -5.04 -11.87
C TRP A 230 -8.48 -5.33 -11.11
N GLU A 231 -8.39 -5.36 -9.78
CA GLU A 231 -9.54 -5.37 -8.86
C GLU A 231 -9.20 -4.57 -7.59
N GLU A 232 -10.14 -3.77 -7.09
CA GLU A 232 -10.05 -3.18 -5.75
C GLU A 232 -10.81 -4.05 -4.75
N ILE A 233 -10.13 -4.49 -3.69
CA ILE A 233 -10.68 -5.39 -2.67
C ILE A 233 -10.36 -4.79 -1.30
N ASN A 234 -11.40 -4.44 -0.54
CA ASN A 234 -11.31 -3.84 0.80
C ASN A 234 -10.42 -2.58 0.90
N GLY A 235 -10.39 -1.75 -0.16
CA GLY A 235 -9.61 -0.51 -0.21
C GLY A 235 -8.16 -0.67 -0.67
N TYR A 236 -7.76 -1.86 -1.15
CA TYR A 236 -6.46 -2.13 -1.74
C TYR A 236 -6.60 -2.63 -3.17
N TRP A 237 -5.66 -2.26 -4.03
CA TRP A 237 -5.61 -2.72 -5.42
C TRP A 237 -4.78 -3.99 -5.56
N TYR A 238 -5.30 -4.94 -6.33
CA TYR A 238 -4.65 -6.19 -6.70
C TYR A 238 -4.67 -6.31 -8.23
N TYR A 239 -3.74 -7.08 -8.78
CA TYR A 239 -3.75 -7.46 -10.19
C TYR A 239 -3.68 -8.98 -10.33
N PHE A 240 -4.59 -9.54 -11.14
CA PHE A 240 -4.67 -10.96 -11.44
C PHE A 240 -4.23 -11.18 -12.89
N GLY A 241 -3.42 -12.23 -13.13
CA GLY A 241 -2.98 -12.60 -14.47
C GLY A 241 -4.14 -13.02 -15.37
N SER A 242 -3.86 -13.24 -16.66
CA SER A 242 -4.86 -13.76 -17.61
C SER A 242 -5.40 -15.15 -17.26
N ASN A 243 -4.66 -15.89 -16.43
CA ASN A 243 -5.06 -17.18 -15.83
C ASN A 243 -5.73 -17.03 -14.45
N GLY A 244 -5.98 -15.80 -13.98
CA GLY A 244 -6.57 -15.50 -12.66
C GLY A 244 -5.63 -15.56 -11.46
N ALA A 245 -4.34 -15.89 -11.64
CA ALA A 245 -3.39 -15.94 -10.55
C ALA A 245 -3.06 -14.52 -10.04
N MET A 246 -3.20 -14.28 -8.74
CA MET A 246 -2.79 -13.03 -8.09
C MET A 246 -1.29 -12.77 -8.35
N GLN A 247 -0.96 -11.55 -8.79
CA GLN A 247 0.43 -11.16 -9.02
C GLN A 247 1.08 -10.58 -7.76
N THR A 248 2.38 -10.84 -7.64
CA THR A 248 3.26 -10.31 -6.59
C THR A 248 4.57 -9.84 -7.22
N GLY A 249 5.33 -9.02 -6.50
CA GLY A 249 6.61 -8.47 -6.96
C GLY A 249 6.45 -7.39 -8.03
N TRP A 250 7.53 -7.18 -8.80
CA TRP A 250 7.58 -6.25 -9.91
C TRP A 250 6.75 -6.73 -11.11
N GLN A 251 5.94 -5.84 -11.68
CA GLN A 251 5.07 -6.14 -12.83
C GLN A 251 5.08 -4.97 -13.83
N GLU A 252 5.31 -5.26 -15.11
CA GLU A 252 5.20 -4.28 -16.19
C GLU A 252 3.83 -4.43 -16.88
N LEU A 253 2.93 -3.48 -16.63
CA LEU A 253 1.55 -3.53 -17.09
C LEU A 253 1.31 -2.38 -18.07
N GLY A 254 1.25 -2.72 -19.37
CA GLY A 254 1.01 -1.75 -20.45
C GLY A 254 2.17 -0.80 -20.75
N GLY A 255 3.42 -1.19 -20.39
CA GLY A 255 4.60 -0.32 -20.49
C GLY A 255 4.87 0.52 -19.24
N THR A 256 4.11 0.29 -18.16
CA THR A 256 4.22 1.00 -16.89
C THR A 256 4.56 0.03 -15.77
N TRP A 257 5.54 0.37 -14.93
CA TRP A 257 5.97 -0.49 -13.81
C TRP A 257 5.16 -0.25 -12.54
N TYR A 258 4.77 -1.35 -11.92
CA TYR A 258 4.10 -1.44 -10.62
C TYR A 258 4.84 -2.43 -9.72
N TYR A 259 4.63 -2.33 -8.42
CA TYR A 259 5.08 -3.33 -7.45
C TYR A 259 3.91 -3.78 -6.58
N PHE A 260 3.72 -5.10 -6.50
CA PHE A 260 2.76 -5.75 -5.62
C PHE A 260 3.53 -6.44 -4.50
N ARG A 261 3.08 -6.30 -3.27
CA ARG A 261 3.69 -6.93 -2.10
C ARG A 261 3.45 -8.45 -2.10
N THR A 262 4.05 -9.16 -1.14
CA THR A 262 3.90 -10.62 -0.97
C THR A 262 2.47 -11.05 -0.62
N ASP A 263 1.65 -10.14 -0.12
CA ASP A 263 0.21 -10.28 0.13
C ASP A 263 -0.66 -9.88 -1.09
N GLY A 264 -0.03 -9.53 -2.23
CA GLY A 264 -0.70 -9.08 -3.46
C GLY A 264 -1.09 -7.61 -3.49
N ASN A 265 -0.90 -6.85 -2.40
CA ASN A 265 -1.29 -5.44 -2.35
C ASN A 265 -0.38 -4.57 -3.24
N MET A 266 -0.98 -3.82 -4.17
CA MET A 266 -0.28 -2.81 -4.95
C MET A 266 0.32 -1.73 -4.02
N LYS A 267 1.59 -1.42 -4.24
CA LYS A 267 2.31 -0.42 -3.46
C LYS A 267 2.00 1.01 -3.93
N VAL A 268 1.79 1.91 -2.96
CA VAL A 268 1.79 3.37 -3.15
C VAL A 268 2.75 4.02 -2.13
N GLY A 269 3.43 5.10 -2.53
CA GLY A 269 4.47 5.77 -1.74
C GLY A 269 5.81 5.04 -1.74
N TRP A 270 6.67 5.35 -0.76
CA TRP A 270 8.02 4.78 -0.63
C TRP A 270 8.03 3.32 -0.17
N GLU A 271 8.78 2.44 -0.85
CA GLU A 271 9.14 1.09 -0.41
C GLU A 271 10.66 0.89 -0.48
N GLU A 272 11.21 0.04 0.40
CA GLU A 272 12.55 -0.54 0.23
C GLU A 272 12.45 -1.94 -0.36
N ILE A 273 13.09 -2.16 -1.51
CA ILE A 273 13.10 -3.42 -2.26
C ILE A 273 14.56 -3.76 -2.57
N ASP A 274 15.02 -4.93 -2.14
CA ASP A 274 16.40 -5.41 -2.31
C ASP A 274 17.50 -4.39 -1.89
N GLY A 275 17.25 -3.66 -0.79
CA GLY A 275 18.17 -2.65 -0.25
C GLY A 275 18.19 -1.32 -1.01
N LYS A 276 17.20 -1.07 -1.87
CA LYS A 276 17.02 0.17 -2.63
C LYS A 276 15.65 0.77 -2.38
N TRP A 277 15.58 2.09 -2.28
CA TRP A 277 14.31 2.79 -2.12
C TRP A 277 13.68 3.10 -3.48
N TYR A 278 12.36 2.91 -3.59
CA TYR A 278 11.55 3.18 -4.77
C TYR A 278 10.30 3.96 -4.36
N TYR A 279 9.82 4.87 -5.21
CA TYR A 279 8.59 5.63 -4.96
C TYR A 279 7.54 5.34 -6.01
N PHE A 280 6.37 4.93 -5.53
CA PHE A 280 5.18 4.68 -6.36
C PHE A 280 4.18 5.82 -6.16
N ALA A 281 3.60 6.31 -7.24
CA ALA A 281 2.56 7.34 -7.21
C ALA A 281 1.25 6.80 -6.60
N THR A 282 0.25 7.67 -6.44
CA THR A 282 -1.04 7.33 -5.81
C THR A 282 -1.90 6.33 -6.61
N ASP A 283 -1.59 6.16 -7.90
CA ASP A 283 -2.11 5.13 -8.82
C ASP A 283 -1.21 3.89 -8.91
N GLY A 284 -0.16 3.81 -8.08
CA GLY A 284 0.79 2.69 -8.02
C GLY A 284 1.91 2.71 -9.06
N VAL A 285 1.97 3.72 -9.92
CA VAL A 285 2.99 3.84 -10.97
C VAL A 285 4.37 4.14 -10.38
N LEU A 286 5.39 3.38 -10.76
CA LEU A 286 6.78 3.68 -10.42
C LEU A 286 7.20 5.04 -11.01
N GLU A 287 7.64 5.97 -10.17
CA GLU A 287 8.13 7.27 -10.60
C GLU A 287 9.63 7.21 -10.92
N THR A 288 10.04 7.87 -12.02
CA THR A 288 11.43 7.89 -12.50
C THR A 288 11.86 9.32 -12.86
N ASN A 289 13.17 9.58 -12.84
CA ASN A 289 13.80 10.85 -13.19
C ASN A 289 13.20 12.09 -12.48
N LYS A 290 12.80 11.95 -11.21
CA LYS A 290 11.94 12.93 -10.50
C LYS A 290 12.40 13.19 -9.07
N VAL A 291 12.15 14.41 -8.58
CA VAL A 291 12.36 14.77 -7.17
C VAL A 291 11.08 14.47 -6.38
N VAL A 292 11.21 13.72 -5.28
CA VAL A 292 10.12 13.37 -4.37
C VAL A 292 10.58 13.67 -2.94
N GLY A 293 10.17 14.84 -2.43
CA GLY A 293 10.70 15.37 -1.17
C GLY A 293 12.20 15.64 -1.25
N ASP A 294 12.96 15.00 -0.35
CA ASP A 294 14.42 15.17 -0.25
C ASP A 294 15.21 14.08 -1.00
N TRP A 295 14.55 13.37 -1.91
CA TRP A 295 15.09 12.27 -2.71
C TRP A 295 14.88 12.51 -4.20
N TYR A 296 15.78 11.99 -5.02
CA TYR A 296 15.65 11.90 -6.47
C TYR A 296 15.55 10.43 -6.88
N VAL A 297 14.42 10.04 -7.47
CA VAL A 297 14.30 8.75 -8.15
C VAL A 297 14.95 8.86 -9.52
N ASN A 298 15.93 7.99 -9.79
CA ASN A 298 16.68 8.01 -11.04
C ASN A 298 15.88 7.38 -12.21
N ASN A 299 16.53 7.13 -13.34
CA ASN A 299 15.89 6.51 -14.51
C ASN A 299 15.39 5.08 -14.23
N ASP A 300 16.01 4.38 -13.28
CA ASP A 300 15.64 3.01 -12.87
C ASP A 300 14.64 3.02 -11.70
N GLY A 301 14.09 4.19 -11.35
CA GLY A 301 13.19 4.39 -10.20
C GLY A 301 13.88 4.40 -8.83
N VAL A 302 15.21 4.23 -8.77
CA VAL A 302 15.98 4.13 -7.52
C VAL A 302 16.11 5.51 -6.89
N GLY A 303 15.51 5.67 -5.73
CA GLY A 303 15.61 6.83 -4.86
C GLY A 303 17.03 7.00 -4.31
N ASN A 304 17.59 8.18 -4.50
CA ASN A 304 18.84 8.64 -3.90
C ASN A 304 18.55 9.91 -3.10
N GLN A 305 18.93 9.97 -1.82
CA GLN A 305 18.73 11.17 -1.00
C GLN A 305 19.59 12.33 -1.55
N ILE A 306 18.94 13.44 -1.92
CA ILE A 306 19.60 14.58 -2.59
C ILE A 306 20.04 15.68 -1.65
N VAL A 307 19.39 15.83 -0.49
CA VAL A 307 19.80 16.79 0.55
C VAL A 307 20.26 16.05 1.78
N THR A 308 21.49 16.33 2.22
CA THR A 308 22.06 15.83 3.48
C THR A 308 22.40 17.01 4.37
N GLU A 309 21.87 17.00 5.59
CA GLU A 309 22.26 17.94 6.65
C GLU A 309 23.37 17.32 7.50
N GLY A 310 24.30 18.12 8.01
CA GLY A 310 25.41 17.59 8.80
C GLY A 310 26.21 18.64 9.55
N VAL A 311 27.21 18.16 10.30
CA VAL A 311 28.10 18.98 11.13
C VAL A 311 29.54 18.74 10.70
N TYR A 312 30.30 19.82 10.45
CA TYR A 312 31.71 19.74 10.06
C TYR A 312 32.71 20.09 11.18
N GLY A 313 32.21 20.55 12.34
CA GLY A 313 33.02 20.83 13.51
C GLY A 313 32.22 21.48 14.64
N LYS A 314 32.93 22.03 15.63
CA LYS A 314 32.35 22.77 16.76
C LYS A 314 32.94 24.17 16.86
N SER A 315 32.12 25.16 17.24
CA SER A 315 32.57 26.51 17.59
C SER A 315 33.37 26.53 18.89
N GLY A 316 33.99 27.67 19.22
CA GLY A 316 34.69 27.84 20.49
C GLY A 316 33.78 27.74 21.73
N LYS A 317 32.47 27.98 21.60
CA LYS A 317 31.46 27.68 22.64
C LYS A 317 30.83 26.29 22.52
N GLY A 318 31.30 25.43 21.62
CA GLY A 318 30.83 24.06 21.46
C GLY A 318 29.51 23.91 20.68
N ARG A 319 29.03 24.97 20.01
CA ARG A 319 27.90 24.88 19.07
C ARG A 319 28.31 24.13 17.82
N ASP A 320 27.36 23.49 17.16
CA ASP A 320 27.59 22.81 15.90
C ASP A 320 27.89 23.79 14.77
N LEU A 321 28.84 23.40 13.92
CA LEU A 321 29.13 24.08 12.65
C LEU A 321 28.40 23.30 11.55
N GLU A 322 27.21 23.78 11.23
CA GLU A 322 26.22 23.15 10.34
C GLU A 322 26.64 23.24 8.86
N TYR A 323 26.23 22.28 8.04
CA TYR A 323 26.25 22.37 6.58
C TYR A 323 25.04 21.66 5.95
N TYR A 324 24.66 22.14 4.77
CA TYR A 324 23.79 21.44 3.82
C TYR A 324 24.62 20.96 2.64
N ARG A 325 24.45 19.70 2.22
CA ARG A 325 24.91 19.19 0.93
C ARG A 325 23.70 18.96 0.03
N ILE A 326 23.76 19.43 -1.21
CA ILE A 326 22.82 19.12 -2.27
C ILE A 326 23.58 18.41 -3.40
N GLY A 327 23.13 17.21 -3.79
CA GLY A 327 23.75 16.43 -4.86
C GLY A 327 25.00 15.65 -4.46
N HIS A 328 25.41 14.73 -5.33
CA HIS A 328 26.40 13.72 -5.02
C HIS A 328 27.58 13.60 -6.02
N GLY A 329 27.63 14.46 -7.04
CA GLY A 329 28.62 14.40 -8.10
C GLY A 329 30.02 14.96 -7.78
N LYS A 330 30.90 14.92 -8.78
CA LYS A 330 32.35 15.22 -8.67
C LYS A 330 32.73 16.68 -8.91
N LYS A 331 31.88 17.49 -9.53
CA LYS A 331 32.01 18.96 -9.53
C LYS A 331 31.61 19.47 -8.14
N VAL A 332 32.35 20.39 -7.54
CA VAL A 332 32.09 20.87 -6.18
C VAL A 332 31.92 22.38 -6.14
N LEU A 333 30.75 22.83 -5.68
CA LEU A 333 30.51 24.23 -5.33
C LEU A 333 30.42 24.32 -3.80
N PHE A 334 31.33 25.06 -3.19
CA PHE A 334 31.33 25.30 -1.74
C PHE A 334 31.01 26.77 -1.48
N SER A 335 29.90 27.03 -0.80
CA SER A 335 29.43 28.37 -0.45
C SER A 335 29.43 28.55 1.06
N VAL A 336 30.19 29.54 1.57
CA VAL A 336 30.27 29.82 3.00
C VAL A 336 29.65 31.18 3.34
N PHE A 337 28.58 31.15 4.13
CA PHE A 337 27.92 32.35 4.65
C PHE A 337 28.45 32.72 6.04
N GLY A 338 28.51 34.02 6.31
CA GLY A 338 28.75 34.54 7.66
C GLY A 338 30.06 34.05 8.29
N VAL A 339 31.17 34.17 7.55
CA VAL A 339 32.54 34.02 8.09
C VAL A 339 32.87 35.09 9.14
N HIS A 340 32.17 36.23 9.08
CA HIS A 340 32.02 37.14 10.21
C HIS A 340 30.64 36.97 10.85
N GLY A 341 30.54 37.16 12.17
CA GLY A 341 29.29 36.94 12.92
C GLY A 341 28.41 38.19 13.07
N TYR A 342 28.97 39.39 12.87
CA TYR A 342 28.26 40.65 12.66
C TYR A 342 28.90 41.30 11.44
N GLU A 343 28.09 41.80 10.52
CA GLU A 343 28.57 42.66 9.44
C GLU A 343 28.27 44.13 9.77
N ASP A 344 28.49 45.02 8.80
CA ASP A 344 28.53 46.46 9.04
C ASP A 344 27.23 47.22 8.73
N ALA A 345 26.09 46.53 8.53
CA ALA A 345 24.83 47.20 8.21
C ALA A 345 23.99 47.49 9.47
N TRP A 346 23.64 46.48 10.27
CA TRP A 346 22.93 46.67 11.56
C TRP A 346 23.00 45.43 12.46
N SER A 347 22.52 45.55 13.71
CA SER A 347 22.47 44.44 14.66
C SER A 347 21.53 43.32 14.21
N GLY A 348 22.11 42.18 13.80
CA GLY A 348 21.39 40.99 13.34
C GLY A 348 21.40 40.79 11.82
N ASP A 349 22.15 41.60 11.07
CA ASP A 349 22.31 41.44 9.62
C ASP A 349 22.89 40.06 9.21
N SER A 350 23.75 39.47 10.03
CA SER A 350 24.26 38.11 9.89
C SER A 350 23.22 37.00 10.06
N GLN A 351 22.07 37.27 10.68
CA GLN A 351 20.94 36.33 10.68
C GLN A 351 20.26 36.27 9.29
N GLU A 352 20.27 37.38 8.56
CA GLU A 352 19.76 37.43 7.18
C GLU A 352 20.66 36.63 6.23
N LEU A 353 21.98 36.63 6.45
CA LEU A 353 22.90 35.74 5.73
C LEU A 353 22.54 34.25 5.93
N LYS A 354 22.22 33.81 7.16
CA LYS A 354 21.72 32.44 7.41
C LYS A 354 20.41 32.17 6.67
N ILE A 355 19.45 33.10 6.71
CA ILE A 355 18.16 32.97 6.02
C ILE A 355 18.32 32.90 4.50
N ILE A 356 19.26 33.66 3.91
CA ILE A 356 19.57 33.61 2.48
C ILE A 356 20.19 32.25 2.11
N ALA A 357 21.09 31.71 2.94
CA ALA A 357 21.68 30.39 2.74
C ALA A 357 20.60 29.28 2.76
N GLU A 358 19.77 29.24 3.81
CA GLU A 358 18.69 28.25 3.99
C GLU A 358 17.66 28.31 2.85
N LYS A 359 17.26 29.51 2.40
CA LYS A 359 16.39 29.67 1.22
C LYS A 359 17.06 29.18 -0.07
N SER A 360 18.37 29.34 -0.20
CA SER A 360 19.13 28.85 -1.37
C SER A 360 19.17 27.32 -1.42
N VAL A 361 19.32 26.65 -0.27
CA VAL A 361 19.19 25.18 -0.16
C VAL A 361 17.81 24.72 -0.63
N ASN A 362 16.74 25.36 -0.16
CA ASN A 362 15.37 25.00 -0.54
C ASN A 362 15.06 25.25 -2.02
N ARG A 363 15.71 26.25 -2.64
CA ARG A 363 15.63 26.48 -4.08
C ARG A 363 16.36 25.41 -4.88
N LEU A 364 17.61 25.06 -4.53
CA LEU A 364 18.35 23.99 -5.19
C LEU A 364 17.68 22.61 -5.02
N ARG A 365 17.10 22.34 -3.84
CA ARG A 365 16.29 21.14 -3.55
C ARG A 365 15.10 21.03 -4.51
N SER A 366 14.33 22.10 -4.67
CA SER A 366 13.13 22.10 -5.52
C SER A 366 13.41 22.15 -7.02
N GLU A 367 14.61 22.56 -7.44
CA GLU A 367 15.00 22.60 -8.85
C GLU A 367 15.97 21.47 -9.29
N TYR A 368 16.34 20.54 -8.39
CA TYR A 368 17.42 19.55 -8.53
C TYR A 368 17.49 18.78 -9.86
N ASN A 369 16.34 18.40 -10.43
CA ASN A 369 16.22 17.83 -11.78
C ASN A 369 15.16 18.57 -12.61
N THR A 370 15.26 19.89 -12.66
CA THR A 370 14.37 20.75 -13.45
C THR A 370 15.19 21.80 -14.20
N LYS A 371 14.64 22.38 -15.27
CA LYS A 371 15.27 23.47 -16.04
C LYS A 371 16.68 23.15 -16.58
N GLY A 372 17.01 21.87 -16.73
CA GLY A 372 18.33 21.40 -17.17
C GLY A 372 19.41 21.40 -16.08
N ILE A 373 19.06 21.70 -14.82
CA ILE A 373 19.99 21.44 -13.71
C ILE A 373 20.00 19.93 -13.51
N ASP A 374 21.14 19.28 -13.78
CA ASP A 374 21.41 17.92 -13.31
C ASP A 374 22.49 17.98 -12.22
N LEU A 375 22.06 17.81 -10.98
CA LEU A 375 22.97 17.75 -9.83
C LEU A 375 23.57 16.35 -9.59
N SER A 376 23.41 15.40 -10.53
CA SER A 376 24.23 14.18 -10.56
C SER A 376 25.72 14.48 -10.81
N GLU A 377 26.05 15.55 -11.54
CA GLU A 377 27.43 16.00 -11.75
C GLU A 377 28.00 16.79 -10.55
N TRP A 378 27.15 17.38 -9.70
CA TRP A 378 27.55 18.34 -8.67
C TRP A 378 27.36 17.83 -7.22
N SER A 379 28.26 18.22 -6.33
CA SER A 379 28.05 18.27 -4.88
C SER A 379 28.13 19.73 -4.42
N VAL A 380 26.99 20.32 -4.08
CA VAL A 380 26.86 21.70 -3.62
C VAL A 380 26.83 21.73 -2.09
N TYR A 381 27.84 22.32 -1.47
CA TYR A 381 27.91 22.52 -0.02
C TYR A 381 27.56 23.97 0.32
N ILE A 382 26.60 24.16 1.23
CA ILE A 382 26.21 25.47 1.75
C ILE A 382 26.42 25.47 3.27
N ILE A 383 27.35 26.29 3.75
CA ILE A 383 27.54 26.59 5.17
C ILE A 383 26.67 27.81 5.51
N PRO A 384 25.64 27.68 6.35
CA PRO A 384 24.71 28.78 6.61
C PRO A 384 25.25 29.85 7.57
N SER A 385 26.24 29.53 8.40
CA SER A 385 26.92 30.47 9.30
C SER A 385 28.23 29.85 9.80
N ALA A 386 29.38 30.36 9.34
CA ALA A 386 30.70 29.88 9.78
C ALA A 386 31.16 30.47 11.14
N ASN A 387 30.64 31.65 11.53
CA ASN A 387 30.80 32.22 12.87
C ASN A 387 29.45 32.25 13.64
N PRO A 388 28.86 31.10 14.00
CA PRO A 388 27.56 31.08 14.70
C PRO A 388 27.65 31.66 16.12
N ASP A 389 28.82 31.58 16.76
CA ASP A 389 29.05 32.22 18.06
C ASP A 389 28.98 33.75 17.94
N GLY A 390 29.66 34.33 16.94
CA GLY A 390 29.61 35.77 16.67
C GLY A 390 28.21 36.24 16.25
N ARG A 391 27.44 35.42 15.53
CA ARG A 391 26.04 35.71 15.18
C ARG A 391 25.09 35.70 16.39
N ILE A 392 25.29 34.81 17.36
CA ILE A 392 24.35 34.62 18.47
C ILE A 392 24.73 35.43 19.72
N ASP A 393 26.02 35.51 20.06
CA ASP A 393 26.52 36.21 21.26
C ASP A 393 27.45 37.39 20.96
N GLY A 394 27.58 37.76 19.68
CA GLY A 394 28.30 38.96 19.27
C GLY A 394 27.65 40.23 19.77
N TRP A 395 28.46 41.27 19.94
CA TRP A 395 28.00 42.57 20.46
C TRP A 395 28.65 43.78 19.76
N THR A 396 29.49 43.54 18.76
CA THR A 396 30.13 44.60 17.96
C THR A 396 30.65 44.10 16.61
N ASN A 397 30.45 44.90 15.57
CA ASN A 397 31.05 44.73 14.23
C ASN A 397 32.55 45.08 14.18
N ASN A 398 33.13 45.60 15.28
CA ASN A 398 34.54 45.96 15.38
C ASN A 398 35.30 45.12 16.42
N GLY A 399 34.81 43.90 16.68
CA GLY A 399 35.31 43.01 17.73
C GLY A 399 34.55 41.67 17.74
N PRO A 400 34.31 41.05 18.91
CA PRO A 400 33.83 39.66 19.06
C PRO A 400 32.43 39.30 18.50
N GLY A 401 31.76 40.19 17.76
CA GLY A 401 30.66 39.81 16.87
C GLY A 401 31.16 39.54 15.46
N ARG A 402 31.90 40.49 14.87
CA ARG A 402 32.58 40.28 13.57
C ARG A 402 33.55 39.11 13.64
N THR A 403 34.46 39.14 14.62
CA THR A 403 35.40 38.04 14.89
C THR A 403 34.77 36.97 15.79
N THR A 404 35.44 35.83 16.01
CA THR A 404 34.92 34.76 16.88
C THR A 404 34.83 35.20 18.34
N VAL A 405 33.76 34.81 19.05
CA VAL A 405 33.53 35.29 20.44
C VAL A 405 34.65 34.90 21.39
N THR A 406 35.21 33.70 21.21
CA THR A 406 36.16 33.07 22.14
C THR A 406 37.61 33.48 21.88
N THR A 407 38.10 33.29 20.66
CA THR A 407 39.50 33.58 20.30
C THR A 407 39.68 34.97 19.66
N LYS A 408 38.59 35.71 19.43
CA LYS A 408 38.57 37.06 18.81
C LYS A 408 39.13 37.09 17.38
N ASN A 409 39.15 35.96 16.67
CA ASN A 409 39.79 35.85 15.36
C ASN A 409 38.80 36.11 14.21
N ASP A 410 39.21 36.92 13.24
CA ASP A 410 38.61 37.05 11.91
C ASP A 410 38.84 35.72 11.18
N ILE A 411 37.77 34.92 10.99
CA ILE A 411 37.86 33.61 10.34
C ILE A 411 38.37 33.78 8.90
N ASN A 412 37.86 34.78 8.18
CA ASN A 412 38.15 34.95 6.77
C ASN A 412 39.65 35.20 6.55
N ARG A 413 40.24 36.15 7.29
CA ARG A 413 41.67 36.49 7.23
C ARG A 413 42.62 35.44 7.82
N SER A 414 42.09 34.37 8.43
CA SER A 414 42.90 33.38 9.15
C SER A 414 43.51 32.30 8.26
N PHE A 415 43.20 32.25 6.96
CA PHE A 415 43.61 31.13 6.10
C PHE A 415 45.11 31.16 5.75
N PRO A 416 45.79 30.01 5.61
CA PRO A 416 47.25 29.97 5.47
C PRO A 416 47.83 30.70 4.24
N THR A 417 47.14 30.66 3.11
CA THR A 417 47.64 31.25 1.85
C THR A 417 47.62 32.78 1.91
N GLY A 418 48.81 33.38 2.04
CA GLY A 418 48.96 34.82 2.19
C GLY A 418 48.56 35.33 3.58
N PHE A 419 48.53 34.46 4.59
CA PHE A 419 48.27 34.84 5.97
C PHE A 419 49.15 36.02 6.41
N THR A 420 48.56 36.96 7.12
CA THR A 420 49.27 38.08 7.78
C THR A 420 48.69 38.29 9.17
N PRO A 421 49.50 38.40 10.23
CA PRO A 421 49.03 38.77 11.56
C PRO A 421 48.41 40.17 11.57
N PHE A 422 47.16 40.26 12.03
CA PHE A 422 46.44 41.50 12.28
C PHE A 422 46.10 41.61 13.77
N TYR A 423 46.24 42.82 14.33
CA TYR A 423 46.09 43.06 15.76
C TYR A 423 45.03 44.12 16.12
N SER A 424 44.34 44.71 15.14
CA SER A 424 43.19 45.59 15.41
C SER A 424 41.95 44.76 15.75
N ALA A 425 41.13 45.21 16.71
CA ALA A 425 39.99 44.43 17.22
C ALA A 425 39.00 43.96 16.14
N ARG A 426 38.83 44.75 15.08
CA ARG A 426 37.97 44.46 13.91
C ARG A 426 38.49 43.31 13.03
N ASN A 427 39.80 43.20 12.85
CA ASN A 427 40.44 42.30 11.88
C ASN A 427 41.38 41.27 12.54
N TYR A 428 41.35 41.14 13.88
CA TYR A 428 42.37 40.40 14.64
C TYR A 428 42.51 38.96 14.14
N THR A 429 43.73 38.47 13.91
CA THR A 429 43.98 37.07 13.46
C THR A 429 44.93 36.30 14.36
N GLY A 430 45.48 36.94 15.40
CA GLY A 430 46.52 36.36 16.23
C GLY A 430 47.86 36.17 15.50
N PRO A 431 48.82 35.43 16.11
CA PRO A 431 50.16 35.27 15.56
C PRO A 431 50.26 34.21 14.45
N THR A 432 49.24 33.37 14.25
CA THR A 432 49.29 32.18 13.39
C THR A 432 47.97 31.96 12.65
N ALA A 433 48.05 31.43 11.42
CA ALA A 433 46.89 31.00 10.65
C ALA A 433 46.00 30.00 11.41
N LEU A 434 44.71 29.98 11.06
CA LEU A 434 43.67 29.13 11.63
C LEU A 434 43.58 29.25 13.17
N GLY A 435 43.63 30.48 13.68
CA GLY A 435 43.69 30.76 15.11
C GLY A 435 42.43 30.38 15.94
N SER A 436 41.33 29.96 15.31
CA SER A 436 40.07 29.58 16.00
C SER A 436 39.61 28.15 15.66
N PRO A 437 38.77 27.51 16.51
CA PRO A 437 38.15 26.23 16.19
C PRO A 437 37.34 26.24 14.89
N GLU A 438 36.58 27.31 14.66
CA GLU A 438 35.76 27.54 13.46
C GLU A 438 36.62 27.60 12.20
N ALA A 439 37.71 28.35 12.23
CA ALA A 439 38.67 28.44 11.12
C ALA A 439 39.31 27.09 10.80
N LYS A 440 39.74 26.33 11.82
CA LYS A 440 40.32 24.99 11.66
C LYS A 440 39.32 24.01 11.06
N ALA A 441 38.08 24.02 11.55
CA ALA A 441 37.01 23.16 11.04
C ALA A 441 36.65 23.51 9.59
N LEU A 442 36.49 24.81 9.27
CA LEU A 442 36.14 25.27 7.92
C LEU A 442 37.27 24.94 6.92
N TYR A 443 38.53 25.17 7.30
CA TYR A 443 39.69 24.77 6.50
C TYR A 443 39.73 23.26 6.27
N GLY A 444 39.53 22.44 7.32
CA GLY A 444 39.50 20.98 7.19
C GLY A 444 38.37 20.51 6.28
N PHE A 445 37.19 21.12 6.38
CA PHE A 445 36.02 20.76 5.58
C PHE A 445 36.12 21.21 4.12
N ILE A 446 36.69 22.39 3.83
CA ILE A 446 36.99 22.83 2.45
C ILE A 446 37.96 21.85 1.79
N ASN A 447 39.01 21.40 2.49
CA ASN A 447 39.94 20.42 1.94
C ASN A 447 39.25 19.07 1.69
N LYS A 448 38.54 18.53 2.69
CA LYS A 448 37.81 17.25 2.57
C LYS A 448 36.75 17.25 1.47
N THR A 449 36.07 18.38 1.24
CA THR A 449 35.01 18.49 0.22
C THR A 449 35.55 18.76 -1.19
N MET A 450 36.73 19.40 -1.33
CA MET A 450 37.37 19.70 -2.61
C MET A 450 38.50 18.72 -3.01
N GLU A 451 38.75 17.68 -2.22
CA GLU A 451 39.65 16.59 -2.58
C GLU A 451 39.03 15.72 -3.69
N GLY A 452 39.82 15.36 -4.71
CA GLY A 452 39.34 14.58 -5.87
C GLY A 452 38.33 15.27 -6.80
N ALA A 453 37.85 16.46 -6.46
CA ALA A 453 36.83 17.19 -7.23
C ALA A 453 37.32 17.59 -8.63
N THR A 454 36.51 17.30 -9.65
CA THR A 454 36.84 17.53 -11.08
C THR A 454 36.65 18.98 -11.51
N GLU A 455 35.71 19.69 -10.88
CA GLU A 455 35.66 21.15 -10.87
C GLU A 455 35.50 21.62 -9.42
N LYS A 456 36.02 22.82 -9.11
CA LYS A 456 35.95 23.48 -7.81
C LYS A 456 35.51 24.93 -7.98
N VAL A 457 34.42 25.31 -7.31
CA VAL A 457 33.97 26.69 -7.15
C VAL A 457 33.93 26.99 -5.65
N LEU A 458 34.48 28.13 -5.23
CA LEU A 458 34.38 28.60 -3.85
C LEU A 458 33.70 29.96 -3.82
N LEU A 459 32.61 30.06 -3.05
CA LEU A 459 31.91 31.30 -2.77
C LEU A 459 32.10 31.66 -1.30
N ASP A 460 32.67 32.83 -1.06
CA ASP A 460 32.72 33.49 0.25
C ASP A 460 31.60 34.53 0.26
N VAL A 461 30.62 34.42 1.15
CA VAL A 461 29.32 35.10 1.02
C VAL A 461 29.00 35.85 2.31
N HIS A 462 29.38 37.11 2.34
CA HIS A 462 29.29 37.93 3.55
C HIS A 462 29.29 39.42 3.20
N GLY A 463 29.19 40.27 4.21
CA GLY A 463 29.31 41.71 4.03
C GLY A 463 28.23 42.35 3.15
N TRP A 464 28.42 43.63 2.87
CA TRP A 464 27.41 44.53 2.32
C TRP A 464 27.98 45.56 1.33
N GLU A 465 29.21 45.38 0.84
CA GLU A 465 29.93 46.36 0.02
C GLU A 465 29.53 46.39 -1.48
N ASN A 466 28.40 45.77 -1.86
CA ASN A 466 27.75 45.83 -3.18
C ASN A 466 28.69 45.50 -4.37
N LYS A 467 29.34 44.33 -4.35
CA LYS A 467 30.34 43.94 -5.36
C LYS A 467 30.61 42.44 -5.39
N THR A 468 31.34 42.00 -6.41
CA THR A 468 32.04 40.72 -6.36
C THR A 468 33.56 40.94 -6.43
N ILE A 469 34.33 40.02 -5.87
CA ILE A 469 35.79 40.05 -5.93
C ILE A 469 36.32 38.65 -6.24
N GLY A 470 37.29 38.53 -7.15
CA GLY A 470 37.85 37.23 -7.56
C GLY A 470 37.43 36.84 -8.97
N ASN A 471 37.24 35.54 -9.22
CA ASN A 471 37.17 34.97 -10.57
C ASN A 471 35.97 35.50 -11.39
N PRO A 472 36.21 36.27 -12.49
CA PRO A 472 35.14 36.90 -13.26
C PRO A 472 34.22 35.90 -13.99
N SER A 473 34.70 34.68 -14.27
CA SER A 473 33.90 33.66 -14.97
C SER A 473 32.73 33.12 -14.12
N ILE A 474 32.87 33.20 -12.79
CA ILE A 474 31.85 32.84 -11.79
C ILE A 474 31.14 34.10 -11.27
N ALA A 475 31.88 35.17 -11.02
CA ALA A 475 31.34 36.41 -10.45
C ALA A 475 30.21 37.01 -11.29
N LYS A 476 30.32 36.93 -12.63
CA LYS A 476 29.32 37.43 -13.59
C LYS A 476 27.88 36.98 -13.29
N TYR A 477 27.69 35.80 -12.71
CA TYR A 477 26.35 35.26 -12.40
C TYR A 477 25.68 36.01 -11.25
N PHE A 478 26.46 36.51 -10.28
CA PHE A 478 25.96 37.41 -9.23
C PHE A 478 25.96 38.87 -9.71
N ASP A 479 26.94 39.27 -10.53
CA ASP A 479 27.00 40.63 -11.09
C ASP A 479 25.73 40.97 -11.91
N ASN A 480 25.26 40.02 -12.73
CA ASN A 480 24.04 40.18 -13.52
C ASN A 480 22.77 40.26 -12.65
N GLU A 481 22.67 39.44 -11.59
CA GLU A 481 21.49 39.40 -10.72
C GLU A 481 21.37 40.63 -9.82
N PHE A 482 22.48 41.20 -9.35
CA PHE A 482 22.49 42.31 -8.40
C PHE A 482 22.91 43.67 -8.98
N GLY A 483 23.46 43.72 -10.19
CA GLY A 483 24.06 44.93 -10.77
C GLY A 483 25.40 45.31 -10.13
N PHE A 484 26.18 44.31 -9.71
CA PHE A 484 27.50 44.53 -9.09
C PHE A 484 28.57 44.94 -10.12
N ARG A 485 29.73 45.34 -9.58
CA ARG A 485 30.99 45.43 -10.33
C ARG A 485 31.99 44.43 -9.76
N ASN A 486 32.52 43.55 -10.62
CA ASN A 486 33.63 42.68 -10.24
C ASN A 486 34.95 43.43 -10.04
N ILE A 487 35.72 42.99 -9.04
CA ILE A 487 37.09 43.42 -8.77
C ILE A 487 38.05 42.23 -8.92
N ASN A 488 38.89 42.26 -9.95
CA ASN A 488 39.81 41.18 -10.33
C ASN A 488 40.94 40.86 -9.32
N LYS A 489 41.07 41.58 -8.18
CA LYS A 489 42.19 41.38 -7.24
C LYS A 489 41.83 41.77 -5.80
N TYR A 490 42.28 40.97 -4.84
CA TYR A 490 42.19 41.24 -3.40
C TYR A 490 43.53 40.97 -2.69
N PRO A 491 43.87 41.68 -1.60
CA PRO A 491 45.20 41.58 -0.97
C PRO A 491 45.26 40.58 0.22
N GLY A 492 45.36 39.28 -0.08
CA GLY A 492 45.99 38.25 0.78
C GLY A 492 45.22 37.73 2.02
N GLY A 493 45.34 36.43 2.32
CA GLY A 493 44.93 35.82 3.60
C GLY A 493 43.46 35.40 3.73
N PHE A 494 42.60 35.73 2.76
CA PHE A 494 41.16 35.46 2.79
C PHE A 494 40.79 34.04 2.33
N VAL A 495 39.57 33.55 2.65
CA VAL A 495 39.04 32.26 2.19
C VAL A 495 39.14 32.12 0.67
N ILE A 496 38.80 33.17 -0.09
CA ILE A 496 38.93 33.19 -1.56
C ILE A 496 40.39 33.15 -2.05
N THR A 497 41.35 33.61 -1.23
CA THR A 497 42.79 33.51 -1.55
C THR A 497 43.24 32.06 -1.38
N TYR A 498 42.74 31.38 -0.36
CA TYR A 498 42.98 29.95 -0.16
C TYR A 498 42.31 29.08 -1.23
N GLY A 499 41.04 29.35 -1.56
CA GLY A 499 40.31 28.64 -2.61
C GLY A 499 41.03 28.63 -3.95
N ASN A 500 41.50 29.81 -4.40
CA ASN A 500 42.28 29.92 -5.64
C ASN A 500 43.59 29.09 -5.58
N ALA A 501 44.23 28.98 -4.42
CA ALA A 501 45.45 28.19 -4.25
C ALA A 501 45.23 26.66 -4.24
N ILE A 502 44.02 26.18 -3.93
CA ILE A 502 43.64 24.76 -4.07
C ILE A 502 42.93 24.45 -5.40
N GLY A 503 42.98 25.40 -6.35
CA GLY A 503 42.47 25.27 -7.72
C GLY A 503 40.99 25.65 -7.90
N ALA A 504 40.33 26.26 -6.91
CA ALA A 504 38.94 26.64 -7.02
C ALA A 504 38.74 28.00 -7.72
N LYS A 505 37.77 28.07 -8.64
CA LYS A 505 37.25 29.33 -9.19
C LYS A 505 36.59 30.12 -8.03
N SER A 506 37.36 30.99 -7.38
CA SER A 506 36.94 31.57 -6.09
C SER A 506 36.41 33.00 -6.22
N VAL A 507 35.28 33.29 -5.57
CA VAL A 507 34.60 34.59 -5.60
C VAL A 507 34.11 34.97 -4.19
N LEU A 508 34.35 36.22 -3.79
CA LEU A 508 33.67 36.86 -2.68
C LEU A 508 32.44 37.60 -3.25
N VAL A 509 31.27 37.33 -2.68
CA VAL A 509 30.00 38.00 -2.99
C VAL A 509 29.64 38.91 -1.82
N GLU A 510 29.88 40.21 -1.99
CA GLU A 510 29.50 41.27 -1.06
C GLU A 510 28.12 41.80 -1.46
N PHE A 511 27.09 41.45 -0.69
CA PHE A 511 25.70 41.82 -0.99
C PHE A 511 25.51 43.35 -1.04
N PRO A 512 24.41 43.87 -1.62
CA PRO A 512 24.07 45.28 -1.49
C PRO A 512 23.76 45.65 -0.05
N VAL A 513 24.20 46.84 0.43
CA VAL A 513 23.75 47.39 1.73
C VAL A 513 22.22 47.33 1.84
N PRO A 514 21.67 46.58 2.81
CA PRO A 514 20.25 46.57 3.10
C PRO A 514 19.92 47.54 4.23
N TYR A 515 18.65 47.93 4.32
CA TYR A 515 18.16 48.81 5.40
C TYR A 515 17.35 48.07 6.48
N SER A 516 16.94 46.83 6.22
CA SER A 516 16.20 45.95 7.14
C SER A 516 15.96 44.57 6.49
N HIS A 517 15.47 43.61 7.27
CA HIS A 517 14.85 42.36 6.78
C HIS A 517 13.86 42.61 5.62
N GLN A 518 12.96 43.58 5.78
CA GLN A 518 11.93 43.88 4.78
C GLN A 518 12.52 44.42 3.47
N ASP A 519 13.69 45.07 3.51
CA ASP A 519 14.41 45.51 2.33
C ASP A 519 15.06 44.33 1.58
N ILE A 520 15.64 43.38 2.31
CA ILE A 520 16.19 42.11 1.76
C ILE A 520 15.10 41.29 1.07
N LEU A 521 13.91 41.18 1.68
CA LEU A 521 12.74 40.53 1.06
C LEU A 521 12.29 41.28 -0.20
N ARG A 522 12.14 42.62 -0.11
CA ARG A 522 11.66 43.47 -1.22
C ARG A 522 12.60 43.47 -2.43
N ARG A 523 13.90 43.27 -2.21
CA ARG A 523 14.94 43.23 -3.25
C ARG A 523 15.29 41.80 -3.69
N ASP A 524 14.64 40.81 -3.09
CA ASP A 524 14.82 39.37 -3.29
C ASP A 524 16.29 38.91 -3.35
N PHE A 525 17.05 39.16 -2.29
CA PHE A 525 18.45 38.70 -2.24
C PHE A 525 18.55 37.17 -2.29
N SER A 526 17.58 36.45 -1.73
CA SER A 526 17.56 34.99 -1.71
C SER A 526 17.33 34.39 -3.09
N GLY A 527 16.32 34.85 -3.83
CA GLY A 527 16.07 34.40 -5.21
C GLY A 527 17.21 34.79 -6.14
N LYS A 528 17.71 36.03 -6.07
CA LYS A 528 18.87 36.49 -6.85
C LYS A 528 20.15 35.69 -6.59
N PHE A 529 20.46 35.40 -5.32
CA PHE A 529 21.63 34.58 -5.01
C PHE A 529 21.45 33.14 -5.49
N ALA A 530 20.26 32.55 -5.31
CA ALA A 530 19.98 31.21 -5.80
C ALA A 530 19.98 31.13 -7.33
N ASN A 531 19.48 32.14 -8.06
CA ASN A 531 19.65 32.26 -9.51
C ASN A 531 21.14 32.28 -9.89
N GLY A 532 21.98 33.01 -9.14
CA GLY A 532 23.43 33.01 -9.33
C GLY A 532 24.05 31.61 -9.17
N LEU A 533 23.65 30.85 -8.14
CA LEU A 533 24.05 29.44 -7.97
C LEU A 533 23.59 28.58 -9.15
N VAL A 534 22.30 28.60 -9.48
CA VAL A 534 21.70 27.83 -10.58
C VAL A 534 22.43 28.09 -11.90
N ASN A 535 22.72 29.36 -12.22
CA ASN A 535 23.43 29.71 -13.44
C ASN A 535 24.91 29.27 -13.44
N ILE A 536 25.58 29.13 -12.29
CA ILE A 536 26.90 28.48 -12.22
C ILE A 536 26.77 27.01 -12.61
N LEU A 537 25.85 26.30 -11.95
CA LEU A 537 25.67 24.85 -12.05
C LEU A 537 25.22 24.40 -13.47
N LEU A 538 24.48 25.26 -14.18
CA LEU A 538 24.02 25.06 -15.56
C LEU A 538 25.09 25.34 -16.65
N ASN A 539 26.19 26.03 -16.32
CA ASN A 539 27.10 26.62 -17.33
C ASN A 539 28.60 26.31 -17.07
N ASN A 540 28.90 25.35 -16.18
CA ASN A 540 30.26 24.85 -15.91
C ASN A 540 30.18 23.32 -15.72
#